data_AF-A0A955WXF7-F1
#
_entry.id   AF-A0A955WXF7-F1
#
_cell.length_a   1.000
_cell.length_b   1.000
_cell.length_c   1.000
_cell.angle_alpha   90.00
_cell.angle_beta   90.00
_cell.angle_gamma   90.00
#
_symmetry.space_group_name_H-M   'P 1'
#
loop_
_entity.id
_entity.type
_entity.pdbx_description
1 polymer ?
#
loop_
_entity_poly.entity_id
_entity_poly.type
_entity_poly.pdbx_seq_one_letter_code
_entity_poly.pdbx_strand_id
1 'polypeptide(L)'
;WDPVAAGVCRILVQALDGPAVLAGFSRLLIDPNRPLSSDTLIRPDCDGLPVSFNQGLSDGARQARIDRFYRPYHARAIAVLQARRARGPVLLVGIHSFTPSLRGEARPMDFGVLCTDDGARAAALCQALAADGWRAQVNAPYSGHDGFMHAGDTHAAAAGDVPVLMIEIRQDHLREGAGVARMAQALARALPAVAP
;
A
#
# COMPACT_ATOMS: atom_id res chain seq x y z
N TRP A 1 -2.96 6.50 -9.60
CA TRP A 1 -2.28 5.19 -9.48
C TRP A 1 -0.97 5.45 -8.76
N ASP A 2 -0.38 4.43 -8.16
CA ASP A 2 0.90 4.54 -7.47
C ASP A 2 1.96 3.99 -8.42
N PRO A 3 2.83 4.84 -8.99
CA PRO A 3 3.95 4.39 -9.77
C PRO A 3 4.73 3.29 -9.08
N VAL A 4 4.99 2.22 -9.84
CA VAL A 4 5.93 1.15 -9.47
C VAL A 4 5.48 0.15 -8.42
N ALA A 5 4.43 0.43 -7.63
CA ALA A 5 3.89 -0.54 -6.66
C ALA A 5 3.65 -1.93 -7.30
N ALA A 6 3.03 -1.99 -8.49
CA ALA A 6 2.82 -3.24 -9.21
C ALA A 6 4.12 -3.93 -9.67
N GLY A 7 5.14 -3.16 -10.06
CA GLY A 7 6.45 -3.69 -10.47
C GLY A 7 7.21 -4.30 -9.28
N VAL A 8 7.20 -3.59 -8.14
CA VAL A 8 7.78 -4.07 -6.88
C VAL A 8 7.07 -5.34 -6.42
N CYS A 9 5.73 -5.36 -6.41
CA CYS A 9 4.97 -6.55 -6.04
C CYS A 9 5.37 -7.78 -6.87
N ARG A 10 5.55 -7.65 -8.20
CA ARG A 10 5.94 -8.79 -9.05
C ARG A 10 7.31 -9.35 -8.68
N ILE A 11 8.27 -8.49 -8.38
CA ILE A 11 9.62 -8.92 -7.97
C ILE A 11 9.58 -9.56 -6.59
N LEU A 12 8.84 -8.98 -5.64
CA LEU A 12 8.67 -9.54 -4.29
C LEU A 12 8.01 -10.91 -4.32
N VAL A 13 6.99 -11.12 -5.17
CA VAL A 13 6.35 -12.43 -5.36
C VAL A 13 7.37 -13.49 -5.76
N GLN A 14 8.26 -13.16 -6.70
CA GLN A 14 9.31 -14.08 -7.15
C GLN A 14 10.37 -14.34 -6.07
N ALA A 15 10.74 -13.30 -5.30
CA ALA A 15 11.80 -13.40 -4.31
C ALA A 15 11.38 -14.07 -3.00
N LEU A 16 10.10 -13.93 -2.60
CA LEU A 16 9.61 -14.33 -1.27
C LEU A 16 8.58 -15.48 -1.30
N ASP A 17 8.26 -16.02 -2.48
CA ASP A 17 7.21 -17.04 -2.65
C ASP A 17 5.87 -16.65 -1.98
N GLY A 18 5.53 -15.36 -2.08
CA GLY A 18 4.31 -14.76 -1.54
C GLY A 18 3.34 -14.34 -2.65
N PRO A 19 2.03 -14.59 -2.52
CA PRO A 19 1.07 -14.11 -3.52
C PRO A 19 0.89 -12.59 -3.42
N ALA A 20 0.50 -11.95 -4.53
CA ALA A 20 0.10 -10.54 -4.56
C ALA A 20 -1.28 -10.37 -5.19
N VAL A 21 -2.06 -9.42 -4.66
CA VAL A 21 -3.34 -8.99 -5.23
C VAL A 21 -3.23 -7.51 -5.57
N LEU A 22 -3.39 -7.19 -6.86
CA LEU A 22 -3.38 -5.82 -7.37
C LEU A 22 -4.81 -5.38 -7.67
N ALA A 23 -5.17 -4.13 -7.34
CA ALA A 23 -6.51 -3.61 -7.56
C ALA A 23 -6.94 -3.65 -9.05
N GLY A 24 -6.01 -3.35 -9.97
CA GLY A 24 -6.29 -3.39 -11.40
C GLY A 24 -7.16 -2.22 -11.92
N PHE A 25 -7.45 -1.23 -11.08
CA PHE A 25 -8.14 0.01 -11.43
C PHE A 25 -7.49 1.21 -10.74
N SER A 26 -7.77 2.42 -11.23
CA SER A 26 -7.26 3.66 -10.64
C SER A 26 -8.00 4.01 -9.35
N ARG A 27 -7.26 4.44 -8.32
CA ARG A 27 -7.86 5.01 -7.09
C ARG A 27 -8.76 6.23 -7.33
N LEU A 28 -8.62 6.92 -8.48
CA LEU A 28 -9.52 8.01 -8.85
C LEU A 28 -10.90 7.50 -9.29
N LEU A 29 -11.03 6.23 -9.71
CA LEU A 29 -12.32 5.60 -9.98
C LEU A 29 -13.06 5.35 -8.67
N ILE A 30 -12.39 4.68 -7.73
CA ILE A 30 -12.80 4.45 -6.36
C ILE A 30 -11.55 4.04 -5.58
N ASP A 31 -11.29 4.65 -4.43
CA ASP A 31 -10.07 4.38 -3.66
C ASP A 31 -10.29 3.17 -2.75
N PRO A 32 -9.62 2.02 -3.00
CA PRO A 32 -9.81 0.83 -2.18
C PRO A 32 -9.16 0.97 -0.79
N ASN A 33 -8.36 2.01 -0.54
CA ASN A 33 -7.76 2.29 0.76
C ASN A 33 -8.56 3.35 1.54
N ARG A 34 -9.88 3.43 1.30
CA ARG A 34 -10.83 4.28 2.03
C ARG A 34 -12.07 3.49 2.43
N PRO A 35 -12.64 3.73 3.63
CA PRO A 35 -13.90 3.11 4.00
C PRO A 35 -15.03 3.59 3.09
N LEU A 36 -16.08 2.76 2.97
CA LEU A 36 -17.26 3.10 2.18
C LEU A 36 -17.99 4.36 2.67
N SER A 37 -17.73 4.85 3.88
CA SER A 37 -18.27 6.11 4.40
C SER A 37 -17.39 7.33 4.11
N SER A 38 -16.18 7.15 3.54
CA SER A 38 -15.25 8.27 3.34
C SER A 38 -15.70 9.20 2.22
N ASP A 39 -15.63 10.50 2.47
CA ASP A 39 -15.81 11.55 1.46
C ASP A 39 -14.74 11.50 0.36
N THR A 40 -13.59 10.86 0.66
CA THR A 40 -12.50 10.67 -0.31
C THR A 40 -12.54 9.32 -1.02
N LEU A 41 -13.55 8.47 -0.77
CA LEU A 41 -13.74 7.19 -1.46
C LEU A 41 -13.83 7.38 -2.98
N ILE A 42 -14.59 8.39 -3.42
CA ILE A 42 -14.67 8.83 -4.81
C ILE A 42 -14.49 10.34 -4.80
N ARG A 43 -13.24 10.78 -4.84
CA ARG A 43 -12.90 12.19 -4.70
C ARG A 43 -13.29 13.02 -5.94
N PRO A 44 -13.98 14.16 -5.79
CA PRO A 44 -14.30 15.03 -6.93
C PRO A 44 -13.06 15.76 -7.46
N ASP A 45 -12.01 15.92 -6.65
CA ASP A 45 -10.79 16.64 -6.98
C ASP A 45 -9.53 15.86 -6.55
N CYS A 46 -8.40 16.14 -7.20
CA CYS A 46 -7.08 15.65 -6.83
C CYS A 46 -6.07 16.78 -6.99
N ASP A 47 -5.43 17.20 -5.90
CA ASP A 47 -4.43 18.26 -5.87
C ASP A 47 -4.90 19.58 -6.51
N GLY A 48 -6.16 19.95 -6.26
CA GLY A 48 -6.77 21.17 -6.79
C GLY A 48 -7.27 21.07 -8.24
N LEU A 49 -7.10 19.91 -8.88
CA LEU A 49 -7.63 19.65 -10.22
C LEU A 49 -8.92 18.81 -10.14
N PRO A 50 -9.99 19.20 -10.86
CA PRO A 50 -11.22 18.44 -10.87
C PRO A 50 -11.04 17.09 -11.57
N VAL A 51 -11.58 16.03 -10.97
CA VAL A 51 -11.73 14.71 -11.60
C VAL A 51 -13.07 14.71 -12.32
N SER A 52 -13.05 14.99 -13.61
CA SER A 52 -14.25 15.24 -14.43
C SER A 52 -15.31 14.12 -14.33
N PHE A 53 -14.88 12.85 -14.32
CA PHE A 53 -15.78 11.70 -14.24
C PHE A 53 -16.27 11.38 -12.82
N ASN A 54 -15.92 12.20 -11.81
CA ASN A 54 -16.43 12.09 -10.44
C ASN A 54 -17.39 13.24 -10.07
N GLN A 55 -17.60 14.21 -10.96
CA GLN A 55 -18.49 15.33 -10.72
C GLN A 55 -19.96 14.89 -10.77
N GLY A 56 -20.75 15.30 -9.76
CA GLY A 56 -22.19 15.05 -9.72
C GLY A 56 -22.57 13.57 -9.78
N LEU A 57 -21.73 12.69 -9.20
CA LEU A 57 -21.95 11.25 -9.26
C LEU A 57 -23.24 10.87 -8.52
N SER A 58 -24.16 10.16 -9.19
CA SER A 58 -25.36 9.64 -8.55
C SER A 58 -25.06 8.46 -7.61
N ASP A 59 -25.95 8.21 -6.66
CA ASP A 59 -25.86 7.04 -5.77
C ASP A 59 -25.81 5.72 -6.54
N GLY A 60 -26.55 5.61 -7.64
CA GLY A 60 -26.52 4.43 -8.51
C GLY A 60 -25.14 4.22 -9.16
N ALA A 61 -24.51 5.29 -9.65
CA ALA A 61 -23.17 5.21 -10.23
C ALA A 61 -22.09 4.92 -9.17
N ARG A 62 -22.25 5.48 -7.96
CA ARG A 62 -21.42 5.15 -6.80
C ARG A 62 -21.53 3.66 -6.45
N GLN A 63 -22.75 3.15 -6.34
CA GLN A 63 -23.00 1.75 -6.01
C GLN A 63 -22.45 0.80 -7.08
N ALA A 64 -22.61 1.14 -8.37
CA ALA A 64 -22.03 0.36 -9.46
C ALA A 64 -20.50 0.24 -9.37
N ARG A 65 -19.80 1.30 -8.93
CA ARG A 65 -18.34 1.23 -8.71
C ARG A 65 -17.97 0.37 -7.51
N ILE A 66 -18.75 0.45 -6.43
CA ILE A 66 -18.57 -0.39 -5.25
C ILE A 66 -18.68 -1.86 -5.61
N ASP A 67 -19.73 -2.24 -6.34
CA ASP A 67 -20.02 -3.64 -6.65
C ASP A 67 -19.09 -4.20 -7.73
N ARG A 68 -18.67 -3.37 -8.69
CA ARG A 68 -17.82 -3.82 -9.80
C ARG A 68 -16.32 -3.82 -9.47
N PHE A 69 -15.85 -2.93 -8.60
CA PHE A 69 -14.40 -2.74 -8.38
C PHE A 69 -14.00 -2.92 -6.92
N TYR A 70 -14.63 -2.17 -6.00
CA TYR A 70 -14.23 -2.15 -4.59
C TYR A 70 -14.43 -3.51 -3.92
N ARG A 71 -15.67 -4.02 -3.87
CA ARG A 71 -15.98 -5.28 -3.18
C ARG A 71 -15.21 -6.47 -3.77
N PRO A 72 -15.12 -6.66 -5.10
CA PRO A 72 -14.36 -7.77 -5.67
C PRO A 72 -12.87 -7.72 -5.31
N TYR A 73 -12.25 -6.54 -5.27
CA TYR A 73 -10.86 -6.39 -4.85
C TYR A 73 -10.66 -6.84 -3.39
N HIS A 74 -11.45 -6.31 -2.45
CA HIS A 74 -11.32 -6.67 -1.04
C HIS A 74 -11.62 -8.17 -0.81
N ALA A 75 -12.67 -8.70 -1.43
CA ALA A 75 -12.99 -10.13 -1.33
C ALA A 75 -11.84 -11.02 -1.82
N ARG A 76 -11.21 -10.65 -2.94
CA ARG A 76 -10.07 -11.41 -3.47
C ARG A 76 -8.84 -11.34 -2.56
N ALA A 77 -8.50 -10.15 -2.06
CA ALA A 77 -7.38 -9.96 -1.15
C ALA A 77 -7.55 -10.76 0.14
N ILE A 78 -8.74 -10.70 0.75
CA ILE A 78 -9.09 -11.47 1.95
C ILE A 78 -8.98 -12.98 1.68
N ALA A 79 -9.56 -13.48 0.60
CA ALA A 79 -9.53 -14.91 0.27
C ALA A 79 -8.09 -15.43 0.08
N VAL A 80 -7.23 -14.66 -0.60
CA VAL A 80 -5.81 -15.02 -0.80
C VAL A 80 -5.07 -15.03 0.53
N LEU A 81 -5.29 -14.02 1.38
CA LEU A 81 -4.64 -13.92 2.68
C LEU A 81 -5.05 -15.06 3.62
N GLN A 82 -6.35 -15.37 3.70
CA GLN A 82 -6.88 -16.50 4.46
C GLN A 82 -6.28 -17.84 3.99
N ALA A 83 -6.22 -18.06 2.68
CA ALA A 83 -5.61 -19.27 2.12
C ALA A 83 -4.11 -19.40 2.46
N ARG A 84 -3.37 -18.29 2.47
CA ARG A 84 -1.96 -18.30 2.90
C ARG A 84 -1.83 -18.52 4.41
N ARG A 85 -2.67 -17.88 5.22
CA ARG A 85 -2.70 -18.03 6.69
C ARG A 85 -3.00 -19.45 7.14
N ALA A 86 -3.83 -20.19 6.38
CA ALA A 86 -4.12 -21.59 6.63
C ALA A 86 -2.89 -22.51 6.51
N ARG A 87 -1.82 -22.05 5.83
CA ARG A 87 -0.57 -22.79 5.64
C ARG A 87 0.52 -22.44 6.68
N GLY A 88 0.30 -21.42 7.51
CA GLY A 88 1.26 -20.96 8.52
C GLY A 88 1.11 -19.48 8.86
N PRO A 89 1.99 -18.95 9.74
CA PRO A 89 2.05 -17.52 10.04
C PRO A 89 2.26 -16.67 8.77
N VAL A 90 1.64 -15.49 8.71
CA VAL A 90 1.74 -14.56 7.57
C VAL A 90 1.87 -13.12 8.03
N LEU A 91 2.63 -12.32 7.29
CA LEU A 91 2.66 -10.87 7.38
C LEU A 91 1.98 -10.31 6.13
N LEU A 92 0.97 -9.48 6.31
CA LEU A 92 0.37 -8.71 5.23
C LEU A 92 1.23 -7.47 4.96
N VAL A 93 1.61 -7.27 3.70
CA VAL A 93 2.37 -6.10 3.28
C VAL A 93 1.61 -5.39 2.16
N GLY A 94 1.16 -4.16 2.41
CA GLY A 94 0.68 -3.28 1.35
C GLY A 94 1.84 -2.51 0.72
N ILE A 95 1.79 -2.30 -0.59
CA ILE A 95 2.85 -1.59 -1.34
C ILE A 95 2.24 -0.36 -2.01
N HIS A 96 2.80 0.79 -1.69
CA HIS A 96 2.42 2.11 -2.17
C HIS A 96 3.64 2.90 -2.63
N SER A 97 3.41 4.08 -3.18
CA SER A 97 4.47 5.00 -3.55
C SER A 97 4.05 6.45 -3.33
N PHE A 98 5.03 7.31 -3.06
CA PHE A 98 4.81 8.74 -2.83
C PHE A 98 5.77 9.62 -3.64
N THR A 99 5.30 10.83 -3.96
CA THR A 99 6.12 11.83 -4.66
C THR A 99 7.23 12.36 -3.75
N PRO A 100 8.44 12.63 -4.28
CA PRO A 100 9.58 13.11 -3.49
C PRO A 100 9.37 14.51 -2.89
N SER A 101 8.42 15.27 -3.42
CA SER A 101 7.97 16.53 -2.86
C SER A 101 6.44 16.62 -2.95
N LEU A 102 5.82 17.28 -1.98
CA LEU A 102 4.42 17.67 -2.02
C LEU A 102 4.29 19.11 -1.55
N ARG A 103 3.65 19.96 -2.35
CA ARG A 103 3.42 21.39 -2.03
C ARG A 103 4.70 22.16 -1.68
N GLY A 104 5.82 21.83 -2.34
CA GLY A 104 7.11 22.48 -2.12
C GLY A 104 7.95 21.87 -0.99
N GLU A 105 7.36 21.02 -0.15
CA GLU A 105 8.07 20.37 0.95
C GLU A 105 8.78 19.10 0.46
N ALA A 106 10.03 18.92 0.85
CA ALA A 106 10.84 17.76 0.50
C ALA A 106 10.54 16.56 1.41
N ARG A 107 10.59 15.35 0.86
CA ARG A 107 10.36 14.10 1.58
C ARG A 107 11.61 13.21 1.46
N PRO A 108 12.55 13.32 2.42
CA PRO A 108 13.91 12.82 2.26
C PRO A 108 14.05 11.30 2.45
N MET A 109 13.06 10.62 3.01
CA MET A 109 13.09 9.16 3.16
C MET A 109 12.95 8.46 1.80
N ASP A 110 13.59 7.32 1.64
CA ASP A 110 13.46 6.44 0.48
C ASP A 110 12.27 5.48 0.67
N PHE A 111 12.05 5.04 1.92
CA PHE A 111 10.92 4.23 2.36
C PHE A 111 10.17 4.83 3.54
N GLY A 112 8.84 4.71 3.50
CA GLY A 112 7.96 4.85 4.63
C GLY A 112 7.41 3.50 5.07
N VAL A 113 7.34 3.24 6.38
CA VAL A 113 6.74 2.02 6.93
C VAL A 113 5.61 2.42 7.86
N LEU A 114 4.38 2.29 7.38
CA LEU A 114 3.17 2.62 8.09
C LEU A 114 2.68 1.42 8.92
N CYS A 115 2.24 1.73 10.12
CA CYS A 115 1.60 0.79 11.03
C CYS A 115 0.63 1.53 11.97
N THR A 116 -0.41 0.84 12.41
CA THR A 116 -1.31 1.31 13.48
C THR A 116 -0.82 0.78 14.83
N ASP A 117 -0.67 -0.53 14.97
CA ASP A 117 -0.42 -1.16 16.28
C ASP A 117 0.97 -1.82 16.41
N ASP A 118 1.61 -2.20 15.30
CA ASP A 118 2.88 -2.96 15.31
C ASP A 118 4.12 -2.08 15.06
N GLY A 119 4.30 -1.09 15.94
CA GLY A 119 5.42 -0.13 15.86
C GLY A 119 6.79 -0.80 16.00
N ALA A 120 6.89 -1.91 16.75
CA ALA A 120 8.13 -2.66 16.90
C ALA A 120 8.56 -3.32 15.58
N ARG A 121 7.62 -3.97 14.87
CA ARG A 121 7.91 -4.56 13.56
C ARG A 121 8.21 -3.51 12.50
N ALA A 122 7.49 -2.38 12.52
CA ALA A 122 7.79 -1.27 11.63
C ALA A 122 9.21 -0.71 11.85
N ALA A 123 9.61 -0.53 13.12
CA ALA A 123 10.95 -0.08 13.46
C ALA A 123 12.03 -1.10 13.04
N ALA A 124 11.79 -2.40 13.25
CA ALA A 124 12.71 -3.46 12.82
C ALA A 124 12.89 -3.49 11.29
N LEU A 125 11.83 -3.29 10.52
CA LEU A 125 11.92 -3.20 9.06
C LEU A 125 12.73 -1.97 8.63
N CYS A 126 12.50 -0.81 9.26
CA CYS A 126 13.28 0.39 9.02
C CYS A 126 14.78 0.19 9.35
N GLN A 127 15.10 -0.52 10.44
CA GLN A 127 16.48 -0.84 10.80
C GLN A 127 17.14 -1.76 9.76
N ALA A 128 16.44 -2.79 9.29
CA ALA A 128 16.94 -3.69 8.25
C ALA A 128 17.21 -2.95 6.93
N LEU A 129 16.35 -2.01 6.55
CA LEU A 129 16.55 -1.14 5.38
C LEU A 129 17.72 -0.17 5.57
N ALA A 130 17.85 0.41 6.76
CA ALA A 130 18.96 1.31 7.10
C ALA A 130 20.32 0.62 7.08
N ALA A 131 20.39 -0.65 7.49
CA ALA A 131 21.59 -1.47 7.41
C ALA A 131 22.06 -1.70 5.96
N ASP A 132 21.15 -1.61 4.98
CA ASP A 132 21.42 -1.70 3.54
C ASP A 132 21.59 -0.32 2.89
N GLY A 133 21.71 0.75 3.70
CA GLY A 133 21.98 2.11 3.23
C GLY A 133 20.76 2.94 2.84
N TRP A 134 19.54 2.46 3.08
CA TRP A 134 18.32 3.19 2.73
C TRP A 134 17.81 4.07 3.88
N ARG A 135 17.26 5.24 3.55
CA ARG A 135 16.56 6.06 4.55
C ARG A 135 15.13 5.56 4.69
N ALA A 136 14.85 4.85 5.77
CA ALA A 136 13.51 4.37 6.09
C ALA A 136 12.97 5.07 7.34
N GLN A 137 11.68 5.40 7.35
CA GLN A 137 11.05 6.07 8.47
C GLN A 137 9.69 5.44 8.79
N VAL A 138 9.43 5.21 10.08
CA VAL A 138 8.12 4.74 10.57
C VAL A 138 7.11 5.88 10.45
N ASN A 139 5.91 5.58 9.93
CA ASN A 139 4.79 6.51 9.84
C ASN A 139 5.17 7.87 9.19
N ALA A 140 5.96 7.82 8.12
CA ALA A 140 6.24 8.95 7.25
C ALA A 140 6.33 8.48 5.78
N PRO A 141 5.95 9.29 4.78
CA PRO A 141 5.42 10.67 4.91
C PRO A 141 3.95 10.71 5.36
N TYR A 142 3.32 9.55 5.53
CA TYR A 142 1.97 9.39 6.04
C TYR A 142 2.01 8.50 7.28
N SER A 143 1.04 8.65 8.17
CA SER A 143 0.92 7.83 9.38
C SER A 143 -0.18 6.80 9.23
N GLY A 144 0.04 5.59 9.75
CA GLY A 144 -1.00 4.57 9.81
C GLY A 144 -2.22 5.00 10.63
N HIS A 145 -2.02 5.91 11.59
CA HIS A 145 -3.07 6.51 12.42
C HIS A 145 -3.98 7.50 11.67
N ASP A 146 -3.60 7.93 10.47
CA ASP A 146 -4.33 8.94 9.69
C ASP A 146 -5.25 8.33 8.61
N GLY A 147 -5.65 7.06 8.78
CA GLY A 147 -6.56 6.38 7.85
C GLY A 147 -5.90 5.89 6.54
N PHE A 148 -4.57 5.77 6.51
CA PHE A 148 -3.82 5.20 5.38
C PHE A 148 -3.69 3.67 5.44
N MET A 149 -4.24 3.04 6.48
CA MET A 149 -4.18 1.59 6.68
C MET A 149 -5.47 0.85 6.31
N HIS A 150 -6.54 1.56 5.91
CA HIS A 150 -7.89 0.99 5.77
C HIS A 150 -7.96 -0.37 5.05
N ALA A 151 -7.33 -0.50 3.88
CA ALA A 151 -7.32 -1.76 3.14
C ALA A 151 -6.57 -2.85 3.92
N GLY A 152 -5.38 -2.51 4.43
CA GLY A 152 -4.54 -3.40 5.23
C GLY A 152 -5.25 -3.90 6.48
N ASP A 153 -5.79 -2.98 7.29
CA ASP A 153 -6.51 -3.29 8.53
C ASP A 153 -7.75 -4.14 8.25
N THR A 154 -8.52 -3.79 7.21
CA THR A 154 -9.71 -4.56 6.81
C THR A 154 -9.33 -5.99 6.43
N HIS A 155 -8.26 -6.17 5.66
CA HIS A 155 -7.81 -7.50 5.22
C HIS A 155 -7.21 -8.30 6.37
N ALA A 156 -6.40 -7.65 7.21
CA ALA A 156 -5.75 -8.24 8.37
C ALA A 156 -6.78 -8.77 9.37
N ALA A 157 -7.76 -7.94 9.75
CA ALA A 157 -8.84 -8.32 10.65
C ALA A 157 -9.67 -9.50 10.09
N ALA A 158 -10.02 -9.45 8.81
CA ALA A 158 -10.78 -10.52 8.15
C ALA A 158 -10.01 -11.86 8.06
N ALA A 159 -8.70 -11.85 8.24
CA ALA A 159 -7.85 -13.04 8.25
C ALA A 159 -7.42 -13.49 9.66
N GLY A 160 -8.07 -12.98 10.71
CA GLY A 160 -7.79 -13.32 12.10
C GLY A 160 -6.65 -12.49 12.70
N ASP A 161 -6.73 -11.17 12.52
CA ASP A 161 -5.82 -10.18 13.09
C ASP A 161 -4.33 -10.46 12.82
N VAL A 162 -4.02 -10.75 11.55
CA VAL A 162 -2.63 -10.97 11.14
C VAL A 162 -1.82 -9.67 11.15
N PRO A 163 -0.49 -9.70 11.43
CA PRO A 163 0.34 -8.52 11.35
C PRO A 163 0.26 -7.85 9.97
N VAL A 164 0.24 -6.52 9.95
CA VAL A 164 0.17 -5.72 8.72
C VAL A 164 1.14 -4.55 8.76
N LEU A 165 1.85 -4.34 7.66
CA LEU A 165 2.64 -3.13 7.39
C LEU A 165 2.25 -2.57 6.02
N MET A 166 2.20 -1.25 5.89
CA MET A 166 2.01 -0.58 4.60
C MET A 166 3.30 0.15 4.23
N ILE A 167 3.88 -0.18 3.09
CA ILE A 167 5.18 0.34 2.65
C ILE A 167 4.95 1.42 1.61
N GLU A 168 5.52 2.59 1.85
CA GLU A 168 5.53 3.73 0.96
C GLU A 168 6.91 3.87 0.30
N ILE A 169 6.98 3.90 -1.03
CA ILE A 169 8.26 3.96 -1.78
C ILE A 169 8.39 5.30 -2.50
N ARG A 170 9.53 5.99 -2.36
CA ARG A 170 9.73 7.28 -3.03
C ARG A 170 9.89 7.10 -4.55
N GLN A 171 9.12 7.88 -5.32
CA GLN A 171 8.99 7.72 -6.78
C GLN A 171 10.17 8.24 -7.62
N ASP A 172 11.11 8.98 -7.06
CA ASP A 172 12.28 9.49 -7.80
C ASP A 172 13.32 8.41 -8.10
N HIS A 173 13.38 7.35 -7.27
CA HIS A 173 14.20 6.15 -7.54
C HIS A 173 13.90 5.52 -8.90
N LEU A 174 12.74 5.84 -9.48
CA LEU A 174 12.23 5.29 -10.74
C LEU A 174 12.81 5.99 -11.99
N ARG A 175 13.50 7.11 -11.83
CA ARG A 175 14.16 7.82 -12.96
C ARG A 175 15.33 7.02 -13.53
N GLU A 176 15.82 6.05 -12.78
CA GLU A 176 16.88 5.14 -13.19
C GLU A 176 16.28 3.82 -13.66
N GLY A 177 16.70 3.31 -14.82
CA GLY A 177 16.08 2.13 -15.46
C GLY A 177 16.02 0.87 -14.57
N ALA A 178 16.92 0.74 -13.59
CA ALA A 178 16.97 -0.37 -12.63
C ALA A 178 16.34 -0.05 -11.25
N GLY A 179 15.78 1.15 -11.07
CA GLY A 179 15.31 1.66 -9.77
C GLY A 179 14.27 0.79 -9.08
N VAL A 180 13.26 0.33 -9.84
CA VAL A 180 12.22 -0.59 -9.36
C VAL A 180 12.84 -1.86 -8.77
N ALA A 181 13.80 -2.44 -9.51
CA ALA A 181 14.43 -3.69 -9.11
C ALA A 181 15.28 -3.50 -7.85
N ARG A 182 16.06 -2.43 -7.75
CA ARG A 182 16.86 -2.13 -6.54
C ARG A 182 15.98 -2.00 -5.30
N MET A 183 14.88 -1.23 -5.40
CA MET A 183 13.95 -1.02 -4.29
C MET A 183 13.28 -2.33 -3.87
N ALA A 184 12.80 -3.10 -4.83
CA ALA A 184 12.18 -4.40 -4.56
C ALA A 184 13.17 -5.39 -3.94
N GLN A 185 14.42 -5.41 -4.39
CA GLN A 185 15.47 -6.26 -3.82
C GLN A 185 15.84 -5.86 -2.40
N ALA A 186 15.90 -4.55 -2.10
CA ALA A 186 16.10 -4.07 -0.73
C ALA A 186 14.98 -4.56 0.20
N LEU A 187 13.72 -4.42 -0.23
CA LEU A 187 12.58 -4.96 0.52
C LEU A 187 12.63 -6.49 0.65
N ALA A 188 12.99 -7.22 -0.41
CA ALA A 188 13.11 -8.68 -0.37
C ALA A 188 14.18 -9.16 0.63
N ARG A 189 15.27 -8.41 0.80
CA ARG A 189 16.29 -8.69 1.83
C ARG A 189 15.83 -8.34 3.24
N ALA A 190 15.06 -7.25 3.39
CA ALA A 190 14.68 -6.72 4.70
C ALA A 190 13.45 -7.41 5.31
N LEU A 191 12.44 -7.75 4.50
CA LEU A 191 11.18 -8.35 4.97
C LEU A 191 11.34 -9.65 5.77
N PRO A 192 12.29 -10.57 5.46
CA PRO A 192 12.51 -11.76 6.28
C PRO A 192 12.88 -11.46 7.74
N ALA A 193 13.51 -10.32 8.03
CA ALA A 193 13.86 -9.94 9.41
C ALA A 193 12.63 -9.59 10.28
N VAL A 194 11.48 -9.40 9.65
CA VAL A 194 10.21 -9.04 10.28
C VAL A 194 9.08 -10.01 9.94
N ALA A 195 9.41 -11.17 9.39
CA ALA A 195 8.45 -12.24 9.19
C ALA A 195 7.94 -12.76 10.56
N PRO A 196 6.70 -13.26 10.63
CA PRO A 196 6.14 -13.85 11.84
C PRO A 196 6.71 -15.23 12.17
#